data_AF-V7FCA8-F1
#
_entry.id   AF-V7FCA8-F1
#
_cell.length_a   1.000
_cell.length_b   1.000
_cell.length_c   1.000
_cell.angle_alpha   90.00
_cell.angle_beta   90.00
_cell.angle_gamma   90.00
#
_symmetry.space_group_name_H-M   'P 1'
#
loop_
_entity.id
_entity.type
_entity.pdbx_description
1 polymer ?
#
loop_
_entity_poly.entity_id
_entity_poly.type
_entity_poly.pdbx_seq_one_letter_code
_entity_poly.pdbx_strand_id
1 'polypeptide(L)'
;MRRLEEIPALLMYEVGEGGPLARVVRHGRIRNIVRRGHELAFTFEPDPEHAFLDRSAVLRIADRLRIQQFEQHRTHWAIKDGDIPAELIATGTAERAQRTVAVVAAEYVRSAPRGTRREAAELAEELEDFPPSLEKALSLVPARILQQPTPELYPILGIEPRTPQGRNAVVAVVARDHNGQDLPADWSYSLAWFLDLYGSATEAGRLDGALAECATHMIALGTGEGEAAAPVEDIGYPLWRCSRSPKLIGDLRREIAVLTDRLVRRQEGGGCWNETREGVPRPGLRATALATVALQRLGDDRYHDAIRKAVSWLITQVIPDTGALPRDAGEEDPEVIATTLAMEAIRRSDFVDDVPHVLAAGDAWLVSGQTVLGGWQAEPWAEDFVAALVLEYLARQNEMLPQVDGFLLMARDFFRKAEELQLEGGADNRRLAAIATVHAVEMFLYGLFERREDLALSAFRENGTETLGPRTAPGFRGQN
;
A
#
# COMPACT_ATOMS: atom_id res chain seq x y z
N MET A 1 48.62 38.37 -7.19
CA MET A 1 47.71 37.22 -6.99
C MET A 1 46.73 37.39 -5.82
N ARG A 2 47.02 38.16 -4.76
CA ARG A 2 46.10 38.40 -3.61
C ARG A 2 44.68 38.90 -3.94
N ARG A 3 44.45 39.57 -5.08
CA ARG A 3 43.12 40.10 -5.46
C ARG A 3 42.06 39.04 -5.78
N LEU A 4 42.45 37.84 -6.20
CA LEU A 4 41.49 36.79 -6.59
C LEU A 4 40.87 36.07 -5.38
N GLU A 5 41.62 35.98 -4.28
CA GLU A 5 41.16 35.29 -3.06
C GLU A 5 40.16 36.12 -2.24
N GLU A 6 39.99 37.40 -2.58
CA GLU A 6 39.06 38.33 -1.95
C GLU A 6 37.70 38.40 -2.67
N ILE A 7 37.61 37.86 -3.89
CA ILE A 7 36.43 37.97 -4.75
C ILE A 7 35.44 36.84 -4.43
N PRO A 8 34.13 37.15 -4.25
CA PRO A 8 33.08 36.15 -4.15
C PRO A 8 33.02 35.28 -5.41
N ALA A 9 32.89 33.97 -5.24
CA ALA A 9 32.87 33.01 -6.33
C ALA A 9 31.63 32.13 -6.25
N LEU A 10 31.09 31.78 -7.44
CA LEU A 10 30.07 30.75 -7.58
C LEU A 10 30.69 29.49 -8.21
N LEU A 11 30.45 28.34 -7.57
CA LEU A 11 30.78 27.02 -8.08
C LEU A 11 29.49 26.33 -8.54
N MET A 12 29.41 26.02 -9.83
CA MET A 12 28.27 25.38 -10.45
C MET A 12 28.75 24.29 -11.41
N TYR A 13 28.12 23.13 -11.35
CA TYR A 13 28.30 22.04 -12.32
C TYR A 13 27.69 22.38 -13.68
N GLU A 14 27.94 21.56 -14.70
CA GLU A 14 27.38 21.79 -16.03
C GLU A 14 25.85 21.78 -16.03
N VAL A 15 25.24 22.60 -16.87
CA VAL A 15 23.83 22.45 -17.22
C VAL A 15 23.70 21.21 -18.09
N GLY A 16 23.00 20.20 -17.56
CA GLY A 16 22.89 18.87 -18.16
C GLY A 16 23.85 17.85 -17.56
N GLU A 17 24.78 18.26 -16.68
CA GLU A 17 25.28 17.36 -15.65
C GLU A 17 24.17 17.09 -14.65
N GLY A 18 24.27 15.96 -13.97
CA GLY A 18 23.39 15.74 -12.86
C GLY A 18 23.96 14.93 -11.73
N GLY A 19 23.05 14.41 -10.93
CA GLY A 19 23.31 14.04 -9.55
C GLY A 19 22.98 15.20 -8.59
N PRO A 20 23.05 14.93 -7.28
CA PRO A 20 22.50 15.79 -6.23
C PRO A 20 23.16 17.19 -6.18
N LEU A 21 24.39 17.31 -6.67
CA LEU A 21 25.15 18.56 -6.68
C LEU A 21 24.87 19.45 -7.90
N ALA A 22 24.24 18.91 -8.95
CA ALA A 22 24.02 19.64 -10.19
C ALA A 22 22.81 20.56 -10.16
N ARG A 23 22.16 20.75 -9.02
CA ARG A 23 21.04 21.70 -8.91
C ARG A 23 21.33 22.81 -7.91
N VAL A 24 22.47 22.71 -7.25
CA VAL A 24 22.94 23.63 -6.24
C VAL A 24 24.14 24.39 -6.77
N VAL A 25 24.16 25.69 -6.55
CA VAL A 25 25.30 26.55 -6.80
C VAL A 25 25.93 26.87 -5.45
N ARG A 26 27.23 26.62 -5.29
CA ARG A 26 27.93 26.98 -4.05
C ARG A 26 28.48 28.40 -4.17
N HIS A 27 28.17 29.23 -3.19
CA HIS A 27 28.71 30.57 -3.03
C HIS A 27 29.78 30.57 -1.94
N GLY A 28 30.89 31.27 -2.19
CA GLY A 28 32.02 31.28 -1.27
C GLY A 28 33.21 32.04 -1.83
N ARG A 29 34.41 31.64 -1.41
CA ARG A 29 35.68 32.23 -1.85
C ARG A 29 36.68 31.15 -2.25
N ILE A 30 37.58 31.53 -3.15
CA ILE A 30 38.70 30.68 -3.54
C ILE A 30 39.92 31.09 -2.71
N ARG A 31 40.60 30.13 -2.08
CA ARG A 31 41.80 30.33 -1.28
C ARG A 31 42.94 29.44 -1.75
N ASN A 32 44.15 29.73 -1.25
CA ASN A 32 45.33 28.89 -1.42
C ASN A 32 45.61 28.59 -2.89
N ILE A 33 45.57 29.62 -3.75
CA ILE A 33 45.77 29.43 -5.18
C ILE A 33 47.26 29.11 -5.44
N VAL A 34 47.55 27.88 -5.84
CA VAL A 34 48.90 27.39 -6.16
C VAL A 34 48.96 26.97 -7.62
N ARG A 35 49.93 27.49 -8.36
CA ARG A 35 50.24 27.03 -9.72
C ARG A 35 51.29 25.93 -9.67
N ARG A 36 50.97 24.74 -10.21
CA ARG A 36 51.90 23.62 -10.38
C ARG A 36 52.04 23.31 -11.86
N GLY A 37 53.08 23.85 -12.49
CA GLY A 37 53.29 23.72 -13.93
C GLY A 37 52.15 24.34 -14.75
N HIS A 38 51.41 23.48 -15.45
CA HIS A 38 50.23 23.85 -16.25
C HIS A 38 48.90 23.78 -15.49
N GLU A 39 48.92 23.33 -14.23
CA GLU A 39 47.73 23.17 -13.40
C GLU A 39 47.61 24.27 -12.34
N LEU A 40 46.38 24.65 -12.03
CA LEU A 40 46.04 25.59 -10.95
C LEU A 40 45.24 24.82 -9.90
N ALA A 41 45.76 24.74 -8.68
CA ALA A 41 45.09 24.14 -7.54
C ALA A 41 44.65 25.24 -6.56
N PHE A 42 43.51 25.06 -5.91
CA PHE A 42 42.97 25.99 -4.91
C PHE A 42 42.00 25.25 -3.98
N THR A 43 41.66 25.90 -2.88
CA THR A 43 40.62 25.47 -1.94
C THR A 43 39.39 26.34 -2.11
N PHE A 44 38.20 25.76 -2.21
CA PHE A 44 36.94 26.51 -2.17
C PHE A 44 36.42 26.54 -0.73
N GLU A 45 36.28 27.73 -0.16
CA GLU A 45 35.70 27.98 1.16
C GLU A 45 34.27 28.49 0.98
N PRO A 46 33.23 27.71 1.30
CA PRO A 46 31.85 28.17 1.24
C PRO A 46 31.60 29.36 2.17
N ASP A 47 30.68 30.24 1.78
CA ASP A 47 30.22 31.32 2.64
C ASP A 47 29.46 30.75 3.86
N PRO A 48 29.77 31.17 5.10
CA PRO A 48 29.21 30.54 6.30
C PRO A 48 27.71 30.73 6.46
N GLU A 49 27.11 31.78 5.87
CA GLU A 49 25.69 32.10 6.04
C GLU A 49 24.88 31.83 4.76
N HIS A 50 25.53 31.91 3.59
CA HIS A 50 24.88 31.84 2.29
C HIS A 50 25.63 30.91 1.32
N ALA A 51 26.16 29.79 1.80
CA ALA A 51 26.93 28.81 1.03
C ALA A 51 26.20 28.23 -0.18
N PHE A 52 24.87 28.05 -0.11
CA PHE A 52 24.12 27.28 -1.11
C PHE A 52 23.00 28.09 -1.71
N LEU A 53 23.03 28.22 -3.04
CA LEU A 53 22.07 28.93 -3.88
C LEU A 53 21.36 27.95 -4.82
N ASP A 54 20.10 28.22 -5.12
CA ASP A 54 19.36 27.47 -6.13
C ASP A 54 19.85 27.83 -7.55
N ARG A 55 20.15 26.81 -8.37
CA ARG A 55 20.63 27.04 -9.74
C ARG A 55 19.64 27.83 -10.59
N SER A 56 18.34 27.58 -10.46
CA SER A 56 17.33 28.34 -11.21
C SER A 56 17.33 29.82 -10.82
N ALA A 57 17.59 30.14 -9.54
CA ALA A 57 17.73 31.52 -9.08
C ALA A 57 18.94 32.22 -9.72
N VAL A 58 20.08 31.53 -9.78
CA VAL A 58 21.30 32.04 -10.44
C VAL A 58 21.07 32.22 -11.95
N LEU A 59 20.45 31.25 -12.62
CA LEU A 59 20.18 31.30 -14.05
C LEU A 59 19.15 32.39 -14.43
N ARG A 60 18.18 32.70 -13.57
CA ARG A 60 17.23 33.82 -13.78
C ARG A 60 17.91 35.17 -13.90
N ILE A 61 19.08 35.34 -13.27
CA ILE A 61 19.86 36.58 -13.34
C ILE A 61 21.18 36.39 -14.10
N ALA A 62 21.28 35.34 -14.92
CA ALA A 62 22.49 35.00 -15.68
C ALA A 62 23.01 36.20 -16.47
N ASP A 63 22.14 36.96 -17.14
CA ASP A 63 22.53 38.14 -17.92
C ASP A 63 23.20 39.23 -17.06
N ARG A 64 22.66 39.47 -15.85
CA ARG A 64 23.23 40.44 -14.89
C ARG A 64 24.56 39.95 -14.32
N LEU A 65 24.65 38.64 -14.10
CA LEU A 65 25.89 37.96 -13.78
C LEU A 65 26.78 37.81 -15.02
N ARG A 66 26.44 38.30 -16.22
CA ARG A 66 27.20 38.12 -17.46
C ARG A 66 27.55 36.65 -17.78
N ILE A 67 26.73 35.68 -17.34
CA ILE A 67 26.91 34.25 -17.61
C ILE A 67 26.43 33.97 -19.03
N GLN A 68 27.37 33.75 -19.94
CA GLN A 68 27.08 33.45 -21.33
C GLN A 68 26.66 31.99 -21.50
N GLN A 69 25.92 31.69 -22.57
CA GLN A 69 25.38 30.36 -22.83
C GLN A 69 26.46 29.27 -22.87
N PHE A 70 27.66 29.56 -23.40
CA PHE A 70 28.75 28.59 -23.44
C PHE A 70 29.31 28.25 -22.04
N GLU A 71 29.20 29.17 -21.07
CA GLU A 71 29.63 28.95 -19.68
C GLU A 71 28.68 28.01 -18.94
N GLN A 72 27.42 27.92 -19.38
CA GLN A 72 26.43 27.00 -18.82
C GLN A 72 26.75 25.54 -19.14
N HIS A 73 27.49 25.27 -20.21
CA HIS A 73 27.82 23.91 -20.68
C HIS A 73 29.24 23.46 -20.30
N ARG A 74 29.88 24.11 -19.32
CA ARG A 74 31.19 23.70 -18.79
C ARG A 74 31.16 23.72 -17.27
N THR A 75 31.87 22.80 -16.62
CA THR A 75 32.04 22.78 -15.17
C THR A 75 32.96 23.94 -14.90
N HIS A 76 32.38 25.13 -14.70
CA HIS A 76 33.11 26.38 -14.76
C HIS A 76 32.70 27.33 -13.63
N TRP A 77 33.71 28.03 -13.16
CA TRP A 77 33.67 29.00 -12.09
C TRP A 77 33.12 30.30 -12.64
N ALA A 78 32.17 30.93 -11.94
CA ALA A 78 31.97 32.36 -12.13
C ALA A 78 32.86 33.08 -11.11
N ILE A 79 34.12 33.31 -11.46
CA ILE A 79 34.90 34.40 -10.86
C ILE A 79 34.66 35.59 -11.78
N LYS A 80 33.89 36.57 -11.32
CA LYS A 80 33.55 37.74 -12.13
C LYS A 80 34.15 38.97 -11.51
N ASP A 81 34.62 39.89 -12.36
CA ASP A 81 35.13 41.21 -11.97
C ASP A 81 34.03 42.14 -11.38
N GLY A 82 32.92 41.58 -10.91
CA GLY A 82 31.76 42.32 -10.39
C GLY A 82 31.12 41.59 -9.21
N ASP A 83 30.56 42.37 -8.30
CA ASP A 83 29.89 41.88 -7.10
C ASP A 83 28.69 40.98 -7.46
N ILE A 84 28.57 39.84 -6.76
CA ILE A 84 27.37 39.01 -6.82
C ILE A 84 26.22 39.81 -6.19
N PRO A 85 25.06 39.97 -6.84
CA PRO A 85 23.97 40.78 -6.30
C PRO A 85 23.55 40.33 -4.90
N ALA A 86 23.46 41.27 -3.95
CA ALA A 86 23.10 40.98 -2.56
C ALA A 86 21.72 40.29 -2.45
N GLU A 87 20.78 40.62 -3.33
CA GLU A 87 19.47 39.96 -3.43
C GLU A 87 19.56 38.48 -3.80
N LEU A 88 20.56 38.05 -4.58
CA LEU A 88 20.81 36.63 -4.85
C LEU A 88 21.42 35.98 -3.60
N ILE A 89 22.46 36.60 -3.02
CA ILE A 89 23.12 36.09 -1.81
C ILE A 89 22.11 35.89 -0.66
N ALA A 90 21.17 36.82 -0.48
CA ALA A 90 20.12 36.75 0.54
C ALA A 90 19.17 35.55 0.37
N THR A 91 19.10 34.94 -0.82
CA THR A 91 18.36 33.68 -1.05
C THR A 91 19.18 32.44 -0.69
N GLY A 92 20.48 32.62 -0.43
CA GLY A 92 21.40 31.55 -0.07
C GLY A 92 21.24 31.09 1.36
N THR A 93 21.62 29.84 1.60
CA THR A 93 21.52 29.17 2.90
C THR A 93 22.89 28.64 3.32
N ALA A 94 23.16 28.62 4.62
CA ALA A 94 24.42 28.12 5.19
C ALA A 94 24.61 26.62 4.92
N GLU A 95 23.51 25.87 4.96
CA GLU A 95 23.46 24.44 4.69
C GLU A 95 22.59 24.18 3.46
N ARG A 96 22.90 23.12 2.71
CA ARG A 96 22.09 22.73 1.57
C ARG A 96 20.68 22.43 2.07
N ALA A 97 19.70 23.18 1.56
CA ALA A 97 18.29 22.88 1.81
C ALA A 97 18.02 21.41 1.45
N GLN A 98 17.70 20.60 2.45
CA GLN A 98 17.26 19.23 2.23
C GLN A 98 15.91 19.28 1.52
N ARG A 99 15.85 18.66 0.34
CA ARG A 99 14.59 18.51 -0.37
C ARG A 99 13.80 17.42 0.34
N THR A 100 12.48 17.57 0.41
CA THR A 100 11.60 16.52 0.93
C THR A 100 11.43 15.42 -0.11
N VAL A 101 11.24 14.17 0.32
CA VAL A 101 11.03 13.03 -0.58
C VAL A 101 9.89 13.27 -1.58
N ALA A 102 8.79 13.90 -1.14
CA ALA A 102 7.64 14.23 -1.98
C ALA A 102 8.01 15.14 -3.17
N VAL A 103 8.94 16.09 -2.98
CA VAL A 103 9.37 17.02 -4.04
C VAL A 103 10.23 16.29 -5.06
N VAL A 104 11.16 15.46 -4.61
CA VAL A 104 12.04 14.69 -5.50
C VAL A 104 11.23 13.66 -6.29
N ALA A 105 10.31 12.95 -5.62
CA ALA A 105 9.39 12.00 -6.26
C ALA A 105 8.49 12.69 -7.30
N ALA A 106 7.92 13.86 -7.00
CA ALA A 106 7.08 14.60 -7.96
C ALA A 106 7.85 15.07 -9.20
N GLU A 107 9.15 15.32 -9.09
CA GLU A 107 10.00 15.59 -10.24
C GLU A 107 10.34 14.32 -11.03
N TYR A 108 10.64 13.22 -10.33
CA TYR A 108 10.89 11.93 -10.94
C TYR A 108 9.68 11.47 -11.80
N VAL A 109 8.47 11.61 -11.25
CA VAL A 109 7.20 11.35 -11.96
C VAL A 109 7.07 12.17 -13.24
N ARG A 110 7.54 13.43 -13.24
CA ARG A 110 7.46 14.32 -14.41
C ARG A 110 8.53 14.02 -15.46
N SER A 111 9.71 13.52 -15.05
CA SER A 111 10.81 13.19 -15.97
C SER A 111 10.64 11.82 -16.62
N ALA A 112 10.09 10.82 -15.91
CA ALA A 112 10.00 9.44 -16.37
C ALA A 112 9.30 9.27 -17.75
N PRO A 113 8.16 9.93 -18.05
CA PRO A 113 7.50 9.81 -19.36
C PRO A 113 8.19 10.59 -20.49
N ARG A 114 9.06 11.57 -20.16
CA ARG A 114 9.62 12.52 -21.15
C ARG A 114 10.90 12.03 -21.82
N GLY A 115 11.38 10.83 -21.48
CA GLY A 115 12.58 10.25 -22.08
C GLY A 115 13.89 10.90 -21.65
N THR A 116 13.89 11.78 -20.64
CA THR A 116 15.12 12.31 -20.02
C THR A 116 15.74 11.25 -19.08
N ARG A 117 16.22 10.14 -19.65
CA ARG A 117 16.78 8.98 -18.90
C ARG A 117 17.84 9.39 -17.88
N ARG A 118 18.66 10.38 -18.23
CA ARG A 118 19.70 10.92 -17.35
C ARG A 118 19.11 11.59 -16.12
N GLU A 119 18.19 12.53 -16.31
CA GLU A 119 17.53 13.26 -15.21
C GLU A 119 16.74 12.31 -14.29
N ALA A 120 16.05 11.32 -14.86
CA ALA A 120 15.34 10.31 -14.08
C ALA A 120 16.29 9.41 -13.26
N ALA A 121 17.47 9.06 -13.80
CA ALA A 121 18.48 8.27 -13.07
C ALA A 121 19.05 9.06 -11.89
N GLU A 122 19.34 10.34 -12.08
CA GLU A 122 19.88 11.21 -11.04
C GLU A 122 18.87 11.49 -9.92
N LEU A 123 17.59 11.60 -10.27
CA LEU A 123 16.50 11.68 -9.30
C LEU A 123 16.30 10.35 -8.57
N ALA A 124 16.54 9.20 -9.21
CA ALA A 124 16.50 7.90 -8.56
C ALA A 124 17.66 7.72 -7.57
N GLU A 125 18.87 8.17 -7.91
CA GLU A 125 20.02 8.25 -6.98
C GLU A 125 19.70 9.15 -5.79
N GLU A 126 19.12 10.34 -6.02
CA GLU A 126 18.69 11.22 -4.92
C GLU A 126 17.59 10.57 -4.07
N LEU A 127 16.70 9.78 -4.66
CA LEU A 127 15.68 9.01 -3.93
C LEU A 127 16.28 7.88 -3.08
N GLU A 128 17.42 7.30 -3.47
CA GLU A 128 18.13 6.28 -2.70
C GLU A 128 18.62 6.82 -1.34
N ASP A 129 19.04 8.09 -1.31
CA ASP A 129 19.50 8.76 -0.08
C ASP A 129 18.36 9.01 0.94
N PHE A 130 17.08 8.93 0.53
CA PHE A 130 15.96 9.03 1.46
C PHE A 130 15.70 7.69 2.15
N PRO A 131 15.58 7.67 3.49
CA PRO A 131 15.26 6.44 4.21
C PRO A 131 13.91 5.87 3.76
N PRO A 132 13.76 4.53 3.75
CA PRO A 132 12.48 3.89 3.54
C PRO A 132 11.40 4.45 4.47
N SER A 133 10.25 4.82 3.91
CA SER A 133 9.14 5.40 4.67
C SER A 133 7.83 5.23 3.91
N LEU A 134 6.71 5.25 4.63
CA LEU A 134 5.40 5.21 3.98
C LEU A 134 5.18 6.41 3.05
N GLU A 135 5.69 7.60 3.43
CA GLU A 135 5.64 8.80 2.59
C GLU A 135 6.40 8.62 1.27
N LYS A 136 7.60 8.02 1.29
CA LYS A 136 8.39 7.71 0.08
C LYS A 136 7.61 6.81 -0.87
N ALA A 137 7.10 5.68 -0.35
CA ALA A 137 6.36 4.71 -1.14
C ALA A 137 5.08 5.33 -1.75
N LEU A 138 4.29 6.06 -0.96
CA LEU A 138 3.08 6.74 -1.45
C LEU A 138 3.39 7.82 -2.49
N SER A 139 4.47 8.59 -2.31
CA SER A 139 4.88 9.64 -3.25
C SER A 139 5.29 9.10 -4.62
N LEU A 140 5.66 7.82 -4.71
CA LEU A 140 6.12 7.16 -5.93
C LEU A 140 5.04 6.34 -6.65
N VAL A 141 3.86 6.17 -6.04
CA VAL A 141 2.69 5.52 -6.68
C VAL A 141 2.33 6.13 -8.04
N PRO A 142 2.33 7.47 -8.25
CA PRO A 142 2.06 8.04 -9.57
C PRO A 142 3.07 7.62 -10.63
N ALA A 143 4.34 7.42 -10.27
CA ALA A 143 5.38 6.99 -11.20
C ALA A 143 5.11 5.56 -11.68
N ARG A 144 4.69 4.68 -10.76
CA ARG A 144 4.31 3.29 -11.04
C ARG A 144 3.13 3.22 -11.99
N ILE A 145 2.06 3.96 -11.72
CA ILE A 145 0.87 4.00 -12.59
C ILE A 145 1.21 4.44 -14.02
N LEU A 146 2.12 5.41 -14.17
CA LEU A 146 2.56 5.88 -15.49
C LEU A 146 3.37 4.83 -16.26
N GLN A 147 4.12 3.98 -15.56
CA GLN A 147 4.87 2.87 -16.16
C GLN A 147 3.95 1.69 -16.49
N GLN A 148 3.15 1.28 -15.51
CA GLN A 148 2.19 0.19 -15.61
C GLN A 148 0.87 0.62 -14.96
N PRO A 149 -0.21 0.83 -15.73
CA PRO A 149 -1.54 1.11 -15.19
C PRO A 149 -2.09 -0.10 -14.40
N THR A 150 -1.68 -0.24 -13.14
CA THR A 150 -2.07 -1.34 -12.26
C THR A 150 -3.31 -0.91 -11.47
N PRO A 151 -4.43 -1.65 -11.56
CA PRO A 151 -5.71 -1.20 -11.02
C PRO A 151 -5.66 -0.86 -9.53
N GLU A 152 -4.92 -1.65 -8.74
CA GLU A 152 -4.81 -1.53 -7.29
C GLU A 152 -4.16 -0.23 -6.81
N LEU A 153 -3.37 0.44 -7.65
CA LEU A 153 -2.68 1.67 -7.30
C LEU A 153 -3.58 2.91 -7.34
N TYR A 154 -4.68 2.89 -8.09
CA TYR A 154 -5.54 4.07 -8.26
C TYR A 154 -6.29 4.48 -6.98
N PRO A 155 -6.91 3.57 -6.21
CA PRO A 155 -7.53 3.94 -4.94
C PRO A 155 -6.55 4.45 -3.89
N ILE A 156 -5.29 4.00 -3.93
CA ILE A 156 -4.25 4.44 -2.99
C ILE A 156 -3.95 5.94 -3.18
N LEU A 157 -4.07 6.46 -4.41
CA LEU A 157 -3.96 7.89 -4.69
C LEU A 157 -5.19 8.72 -4.28
N GLY A 158 -6.24 8.08 -3.75
CA GLY A 158 -7.51 8.74 -3.46
C GLY A 158 -8.24 9.23 -4.72
N ILE A 159 -7.95 8.65 -5.90
CA ILE A 159 -8.64 9.03 -7.14
C ILE A 159 -10.07 8.50 -7.06
N GLU A 160 -11.04 9.40 -7.02
CA GLU A 160 -12.45 9.01 -6.92
C GLU A 160 -13.03 8.50 -8.26
N PRO A 161 -13.82 7.40 -8.27
CA PRO A 161 -14.44 6.81 -9.45
C PRO A 161 -15.19 7.76 -10.40
N ARG A 162 -15.98 8.68 -9.84
CA ARG A 162 -16.92 9.51 -10.60
C ARG A 162 -16.35 10.89 -10.98
N THR A 163 -15.03 10.96 -11.11
CA THR A 163 -14.31 12.18 -11.49
C THR A 163 -13.67 12.04 -12.87
N PRO A 164 -13.24 13.14 -13.52
CA PRO A 164 -12.46 13.07 -14.76
C PRO A 164 -11.18 12.23 -14.61
N GLN A 165 -10.53 12.29 -13.45
CA GLN A 165 -9.34 11.50 -13.14
C GLN A 165 -9.68 10.01 -13.02
N GLY A 166 -10.78 9.67 -12.33
CA GLY A 166 -11.30 8.30 -12.28
C GLY A 166 -11.65 7.75 -13.66
N ARG A 167 -12.23 8.57 -14.54
CA ARG A 167 -12.49 8.15 -15.93
C ARG A 167 -11.20 7.92 -16.71
N ASN A 168 -10.19 8.76 -16.54
CA ASN A 168 -8.88 8.56 -17.17
C ASN A 168 -8.21 7.26 -16.68
N ALA A 169 -8.39 6.91 -15.39
CA ALA A 169 -7.93 5.64 -14.84
C ALA A 169 -8.59 4.44 -15.55
N VAL A 170 -9.92 4.49 -15.75
CA VAL A 170 -10.64 3.45 -16.51
C VAL A 170 -10.09 3.32 -17.93
N VAL A 171 -9.89 4.43 -18.62
CA VAL A 171 -9.34 4.42 -19.99
C VAL A 171 -7.95 3.78 -20.01
N ALA A 172 -7.07 4.11 -19.05
CA ALA A 172 -5.72 3.57 -18.98
C ALA A 172 -5.72 2.06 -18.67
N VAL A 173 -6.52 1.60 -17.70
CA VAL A 173 -6.63 0.18 -17.35
C VAL A 173 -7.24 -0.64 -18.49
N VAL A 174 -8.30 -0.15 -19.13
CA VAL A 174 -8.93 -0.84 -20.28
C VAL A 174 -7.99 -0.88 -21.49
N ALA A 175 -7.19 0.16 -21.72
CA ALA A 175 -6.18 0.16 -22.77
C ALA A 175 -5.09 -0.89 -22.50
N ARG A 176 -4.61 -0.99 -21.25
CA ARG A 176 -3.64 -2.04 -20.85
C ARG A 176 -4.22 -3.43 -21.07
N ASP A 177 -5.44 -3.66 -20.60
CA ASP A 177 -6.13 -4.93 -20.80
C ASP A 177 -6.26 -5.29 -22.29
N HIS A 178 -6.67 -4.34 -23.14
CA HIS A 178 -6.83 -4.58 -24.57
C HIS A 178 -5.52 -4.93 -25.28
N ASN A 179 -4.40 -4.35 -24.83
CA ASN A 179 -3.09 -4.66 -25.39
C ASN A 179 -2.61 -6.07 -25.02
N GLY A 180 -3.11 -6.66 -23.93
CA GLY A 180 -2.88 -8.07 -23.55
C GLY A 180 -1.43 -8.46 -23.22
N GLN A 181 -0.48 -7.54 -23.31
CA GLN A 181 0.95 -7.80 -23.07
C GLN A 181 1.26 -7.72 -21.57
N ASP A 182 2.00 -8.72 -21.07
CA ASP A 182 2.49 -8.79 -19.70
C ASP A 182 1.40 -8.63 -18.62
N LEU A 183 0.22 -9.18 -18.90
CA LEU A 183 -0.86 -9.26 -17.91
C LEU A 183 -0.60 -10.44 -16.95
N PRO A 184 -0.74 -10.24 -15.63
CA PRO A 184 -0.72 -11.34 -14.66
C PRO A 184 -1.80 -12.39 -14.96
N ALA A 185 -1.55 -13.66 -14.63
CA ALA A 185 -2.48 -14.77 -14.87
C ALA A 185 -3.85 -14.59 -14.17
N ASP A 186 -3.87 -13.79 -13.12
CA ASP A 186 -4.99 -13.46 -12.25
C ASP A 186 -5.55 -12.05 -12.52
N TRP A 187 -5.21 -11.46 -13.67
CA TRP A 187 -5.65 -10.12 -14.07
C TRP A 187 -7.17 -9.92 -14.03
N SER A 188 -7.95 -10.96 -14.32
CA SER A 188 -9.42 -10.93 -14.29
C SER A 188 -9.97 -10.49 -12.93
N TYR A 189 -9.32 -10.87 -11.82
CA TYR A 189 -9.72 -10.40 -10.49
C TYR A 189 -9.43 -8.91 -10.29
N SER A 190 -8.27 -8.41 -10.77
CA SER A 190 -7.90 -6.98 -10.68
C SER A 190 -8.88 -6.15 -11.49
N LEU A 191 -9.20 -6.62 -12.70
CA LEU A 191 -10.10 -5.95 -13.62
C LEU A 191 -11.54 -5.93 -13.09
N ALA A 192 -12.05 -7.07 -12.62
CA ALA A 192 -13.40 -7.15 -12.06
C ALA A 192 -13.56 -6.22 -10.84
N TRP A 193 -12.61 -6.27 -9.90
CA TRP A 193 -12.61 -5.39 -8.73
C TRP A 193 -12.55 -3.90 -9.12
N PHE A 194 -11.69 -3.54 -10.06
CA PHE A 194 -11.53 -2.15 -10.47
C PHE A 194 -12.73 -1.62 -11.26
N LEU A 195 -13.31 -2.43 -12.16
CA LEU A 195 -14.50 -2.03 -12.90
C LEU A 195 -15.77 -2.02 -12.03
N ASP A 196 -15.83 -2.80 -10.95
CA ASP A 196 -16.87 -2.66 -9.94
C ASP A 196 -16.81 -1.28 -9.26
N LEU A 197 -15.60 -0.80 -8.96
CA LEU A 197 -15.39 0.49 -8.31
C LEU A 197 -15.49 1.69 -9.26
N TYR A 198 -14.86 1.62 -10.43
CA TYR A 198 -14.66 2.74 -11.37
C TYR A 198 -15.46 2.65 -12.66
N GLY A 199 -15.95 1.45 -13.00
CA GLY A 199 -16.63 1.19 -14.26
C GLY A 199 -17.97 1.92 -14.38
N SER A 200 -18.42 2.05 -15.61
CA SER A 200 -19.74 2.59 -15.94
C SER A 200 -20.54 1.58 -16.76
N ALA A 201 -21.75 1.94 -17.18
CA ALA A 201 -22.55 1.11 -18.10
C ALA A 201 -21.79 0.75 -19.39
N THR A 202 -20.83 1.57 -19.81
CA THR A 202 -19.98 1.30 -20.98
C THR A 202 -19.06 0.10 -20.79
N GLU A 203 -18.60 -0.16 -19.56
CA GLU A 203 -17.69 -1.26 -19.23
C GLU A 203 -18.41 -2.51 -18.71
N ALA A 204 -19.74 -2.51 -18.63
CA ALA A 204 -20.53 -3.60 -18.05
C ALA A 204 -20.21 -4.98 -18.66
N GLY A 205 -20.19 -5.09 -19.99
CA GLY A 205 -19.88 -6.37 -20.64
C GLY A 205 -18.44 -6.86 -20.40
N ARG A 206 -17.51 -5.94 -20.13
CA ARG A 206 -16.12 -6.27 -19.81
C ARG A 206 -15.99 -6.74 -18.36
N LEU A 207 -16.73 -6.12 -17.44
CA LEU A 207 -16.87 -6.58 -16.06
C LEU A 207 -17.50 -7.98 -16.01
N ASP A 208 -18.58 -8.22 -16.75
CA ASP A 208 -19.22 -9.54 -16.83
C ASP A 208 -18.27 -10.63 -17.36
N GLY A 209 -17.47 -10.30 -18.38
CA GLY A 209 -16.42 -11.19 -18.89
C GLY A 209 -15.38 -11.54 -17.84
N ALA A 210 -14.84 -10.53 -17.13
CA ALA A 210 -13.87 -10.74 -16.06
C ALA A 210 -14.45 -11.60 -14.91
N LEU A 211 -15.72 -11.41 -14.56
CA LEU A 211 -16.42 -12.21 -13.56
C LEU A 211 -16.58 -13.67 -13.98
N ALA A 212 -16.90 -13.92 -15.26
CA ALA A 212 -16.99 -15.29 -15.80
C ALA A 212 -15.64 -16.01 -15.78
N GLU A 213 -14.54 -15.32 -16.05
CA GLU A 213 -13.18 -15.87 -15.94
C GLU A 213 -12.83 -16.19 -14.49
N CYS A 214 -13.14 -15.29 -13.54
CA CYS A 214 -12.96 -15.54 -12.11
C CYS A 214 -13.75 -16.78 -11.66
N ALA A 215 -15.03 -16.89 -12.05
CA ALA A 215 -15.88 -18.04 -11.75
C ALA A 215 -15.27 -19.34 -12.28
N THR A 216 -14.84 -19.36 -13.54
CA THR A 216 -14.22 -20.53 -14.17
C THR A 216 -12.98 -20.99 -13.40
N HIS A 217 -12.14 -20.04 -12.99
CA HIS A 217 -10.95 -20.34 -12.20
C HIS A 217 -11.31 -20.90 -10.81
N MET A 218 -12.23 -20.28 -10.08
CA MET A 218 -12.65 -20.77 -8.75
C MET A 218 -13.32 -22.14 -8.81
N ILE A 219 -14.12 -22.42 -9.85
CA ILE A 219 -14.72 -23.73 -10.08
C ILE A 219 -13.61 -24.78 -10.25
N ALA A 220 -12.59 -24.50 -11.06
CA ALA A 220 -11.47 -25.41 -11.26
C ALA A 220 -10.75 -25.74 -9.94
N LEU A 221 -10.50 -24.73 -9.10
CA LEU A 221 -9.89 -24.91 -7.77
C LEU A 221 -10.76 -25.74 -6.81
N GLY A 222 -12.07 -25.72 -7.01
CA GLY A 222 -13.04 -26.52 -6.25
C GLY A 222 -13.01 -28.01 -6.62
N THR A 223 -12.39 -28.38 -7.75
CA THR A 223 -12.31 -29.78 -8.21
C THR A 223 -11.13 -30.54 -7.61
N GLY A 224 -11.13 -31.87 -7.77
CA GLY A 224 -10.08 -32.76 -7.26
C GLY A 224 -10.18 -33.06 -5.75
N GLU A 225 -9.60 -34.17 -5.31
CA GLU A 225 -9.47 -34.58 -3.91
C GLU A 225 -8.07 -35.17 -3.65
N GLY A 226 -7.63 -35.22 -2.39
CA GLY A 226 -6.33 -35.78 -2.00
C GLY A 226 -5.17 -35.07 -2.70
N GLU A 227 -4.29 -35.83 -3.35
CA GLU A 227 -3.12 -35.33 -4.08
C GLU A 227 -3.48 -34.49 -5.32
N ALA A 228 -4.70 -34.64 -5.86
CA ALA A 228 -5.19 -33.85 -6.99
C ALA A 228 -5.87 -32.53 -6.55
N ALA A 229 -5.93 -32.27 -5.24
CA ALA A 229 -6.45 -31.01 -4.71
C ALA A 229 -5.54 -29.84 -5.06
N ALA A 230 -6.12 -28.70 -5.41
CA ALA A 230 -5.37 -27.46 -5.53
C ALA A 230 -4.61 -27.15 -4.22
N PRO A 231 -3.39 -26.59 -4.29
CA PRO A 231 -2.68 -26.00 -3.15
C PRO A 231 -3.58 -25.07 -2.33
N VAL A 232 -3.32 -24.96 -1.02
CA VAL A 232 -4.10 -24.07 -0.14
C VAL A 232 -3.88 -22.62 -0.54
N GLU A 233 -2.66 -22.26 -0.90
CA GLU A 233 -2.27 -20.96 -1.41
C GLU A 233 -3.07 -20.58 -2.66
N ASP A 234 -3.22 -21.51 -3.60
CA ASP A 234 -3.98 -21.33 -4.85
C ASP A 234 -5.49 -21.18 -4.61
N ILE A 235 -6.00 -21.65 -3.46
CA ILE A 235 -7.39 -21.44 -3.03
C ILE A 235 -7.53 -20.11 -2.26
N GLY A 236 -6.63 -19.87 -1.30
CA GLY A 236 -6.65 -18.71 -0.41
C GLY A 236 -6.45 -17.40 -1.17
N TYR A 237 -5.60 -17.40 -2.19
CA TYR A 237 -5.31 -16.21 -2.98
C TYR A 237 -6.52 -15.66 -3.75
N PRO A 238 -7.22 -16.43 -4.60
CA PRO A 238 -8.46 -15.99 -5.25
C PRO A 238 -9.55 -15.58 -4.26
N LEU A 239 -9.70 -16.29 -3.14
CA LEU A 239 -10.67 -15.90 -2.11
C LEU A 239 -10.32 -14.53 -1.52
N TRP A 240 -9.05 -14.30 -1.16
CA TRP A 240 -8.60 -13.00 -0.70
C TRP A 240 -8.85 -11.91 -1.77
N ARG A 241 -8.63 -12.19 -3.06
CA ARG A 241 -8.95 -11.26 -4.16
C ARG A 241 -10.44 -10.93 -4.23
N CYS A 242 -11.31 -11.93 -4.18
CA CYS A 242 -12.76 -11.75 -4.18
C CYS A 242 -13.24 -10.89 -3.00
N SER A 243 -12.61 -11.03 -1.83
CA SER A 243 -12.97 -10.28 -0.62
C SER A 243 -12.88 -8.76 -0.75
N ARG A 244 -12.22 -8.25 -1.80
CA ARG A 244 -12.01 -6.82 -2.03
C ARG A 244 -13.16 -6.14 -2.79
N SER A 245 -14.07 -6.91 -3.41
CA SER A 245 -15.20 -6.39 -4.22
C SER A 245 -16.52 -6.98 -3.75
N PRO A 246 -17.49 -6.14 -3.33
CA PRO A 246 -18.86 -6.59 -3.05
C PRO A 246 -19.51 -7.32 -4.22
N LYS A 247 -19.20 -6.92 -5.46
CA LYS A 247 -19.72 -7.58 -6.65
C LYS A 247 -19.13 -8.97 -6.86
N LEU A 248 -17.82 -9.16 -6.68
CA LEU A 248 -17.20 -10.50 -6.70
C LEU A 248 -17.80 -11.40 -5.61
N ILE A 249 -18.03 -10.87 -4.40
CA ILE A 249 -18.66 -11.62 -3.30
C ILE A 249 -20.08 -12.04 -3.66
N GLY A 250 -20.87 -11.14 -4.25
CA GLY A 250 -22.25 -11.40 -4.68
C GLY A 250 -22.33 -12.43 -5.79
N ASP A 251 -21.59 -12.21 -6.88
CA ASP A 251 -21.70 -12.99 -8.12
C ASP A 251 -21.01 -14.37 -8.01
N LEU A 252 -20.00 -14.53 -7.14
CA LEU A 252 -19.24 -15.77 -6.95
C LEU A 252 -19.55 -16.48 -5.61
N ARG A 253 -20.71 -16.19 -5.01
CA ARG A 253 -21.04 -16.66 -3.66
C ARG A 253 -20.94 -18.18 -3.51
N ARG A 254 -21.38 -18.93 -4.52
CA ARG A 254 -21.39 -20.40 -4.48
C ARG A 254 -19.96 -20.94 -4.45
N GLU A 255 -19.12 -20.42 -5.32
CA GLU A 255 -17.71 -20.78 -5.46
C GLU A 255 -16.95 -20.43 -4.17
N ILE A 256 -17.19 -19.24 -3.62
CA ILE A 256 -16.63 -18.80 -2.33
C ILE A 256 -17.02 -19.78 -1.20
N ALA A 257 -18.30 -20.16 -1.11
CA ALA A 257 -18.77 -21.08 -0.07
C ALA A 257 -18.10 -22.46 -0.16
N VAL A 258 -17.95 -23.00 -1.38
CA VAL A 258 -17.27 -24.28 -1.62
C VAL A 258 -15.80 -24.21 -1.18
N LEU A 259 -15.09 -23.16 -1.59
CA LEU A 259 -13.66 -23.03 -1.32
C LEU A 259 -13.36 -22.71 0.15
N THR A 260 -14.16 -21.86 0.81
CA THR A 260 -13.98 -21.57 2.25
C THR A 260 -14.23 -22.81 3.12
N ASP A 261 -15.27 -23.59 2.82
CA ASP A 261 -15.55 -24.86 3.50
C ASP A 261 -14.44 -25.90 3.27
N ARG A 262 -13.85 -25.89 2.07
CA ARG A 262 -12.68 -26.72 1.73
C ARG A 262 -11.43 -26.32 2.50
N LEU A 263 -11.18 -25.01 2.69
CA LEU A 263 -10.08 -24.53 3.53
C LEU A 263 -10.23 -25.07 4.96
N VAL A 264 -11.39 -24.87 5.58
CA VAL A 264 -11.63 -25.28 6.98
C VAL A 264 -11.43 -26.79 7.17
N ARG A 265 -11.93 -27.61 6.23
CA ARG A 265 -11.73 -29.08 6.28
C ARG A 265 -10.28 -29.53 6.14
N ARG A 266 -9.41 -28.69 5.58
CA ARG A 266 -7.98 -28.98 5.36
C ARG A 266 -7.07 -28.35 6.41
N GLN A 267 -7.62 -27.64 7.38
CA GLN A 267 -6.82 -27.08 8.46
C GLN A 267 -6.30 -28.21 9.36
N GLU A 268 -5.01 -28.16 9.69
CA GLU A 268 -4.42 -29.09 10.64
C GLU A 268 -4.87 -28.77 12.07
N GLY A 269 -4.76 -29.74 12.98
CA GLY A 269 -5.17 -29.56 14.37
C GLY A 269 -4.45 -28.42 15.10
N GLY A 270 -3.24 -28.05 14.64
CA GLY A 270 -2.45 -26.93 15.15
C GLY A 270 -2.83 -25.55 14.58
N GLY A 271 -3.80 -25.47 13.67
CA GLY A 271 -4.28 -24.20 13.09
C GLY A 271 -3.64 -23.79 11.77
N CYS A 272 -2.58 -24.47 11.32
CA CYS A 272 -1.92 -24.18 10.06
C CYS A 272 -2.54 -24.94 8.88
N TRP A 273 -2.14 -24.53 7.68
CA TRP A 273 -2.36 -25.28 6.45
C TRP A 273 -1.04 -25.74 5.86
N ASN A 274 -1.03 -26.99 5.40
CA ASN A 274 0.13 -27.57 4.74
C ASN A 274 0.13 -27.28 3.23
N GLU A 275 1.32 -26.99 2.72
CA GLU A 275 1.66 -26.88 1.31
C GLU A 275 2.56 -28.01 0.88
N THR A 276 2.35 -28.53 -0.33
CA THR A 276 3.23 -29.55 -0.91
C THR A 276 4.33 -28.85 -1.69
N ARG A 277 5.54 -28.84 -1.14
CA ARG A 277 6.75 -28.29 -1.78
C ARG A 277 7.69 -29.45 -2.10
N GLU A 278 8.10 -29.58 -3.36
CA GLU A 278 9.01 -30.66 -3.80
C GLU A 278 8.51 -32.07 -3.43
N GLY A 279 7.18 -32.26 -3.38
CA GLY A 279 6.55 -33.52 -2.99
C GLY A 279 6.48 -33.78 -1.48
N VAL A 280 6.92 -32.82 -0.64
CA VAL A 280 6.88 -32.93 0.82
C VAL A 280 5.85 -31.94 1.38
N PRO A 281 4.87 -32.40 2.19
CA PRO A 281 3.96 -31.50 2.88
C PRO A 281 4.71 -30.76 3.99
N ARG A 282 4.61 -29.44 4.00
CA ARG A 282 5.18 -28.56 5.04
C ARG A 282 4.17 -27.48 5.42
N PRO A 283 4.14 -26.99 6.67
CA PRO A 283 3.27 -25.87 7.03
C PRO A 283 3.64 -24.62 6.24
N GLY A 284 2.72 -24.12 5.41
CA GLY A 284 2.94 -22.94 4.59
C GLY A 284 2.43 -21.69 5.32
N LEU A 285 3.32 -20.75 5.66
CA LEU A 285 2.91 -19.53 6.36
C LEU A 285 2.13 -18.62 5.43
N ARG A 286 2.61 -18.43 4.20
CA ARG A 286 1.90 -17.62 3.20
C ARG A 286 0.50 -18.17 2.92
N ALA A 287 0.39 -19.48 2.75
CA ALA A 287 -0.89 -20.16 2.54
C ALA A 287 -1.82 -20.00 3.75
N THR A 288 -1.28 -20.16 4.98
CA THR A 288 -2.03 -19.99 6.22
C THR A 288 -2.51 -18.55 6.39
N ALA A 289 -1.67 -17.55 6.14
CA ALA A 289 -2.02 -16.14 6.21
C ALA A 289 -3.10 -15.77 5.19
N LEU A 290 -2.95 -16.20 3.93
CA LEU A 290 -3.96 -16.01 2.88
C LEU A 290 -5.31 -16.63 3.26
N ALA A 291 -5.31 -17.90 3.66
CA ALA A 291 -6.51 -18.61 4.07
C ALA A 291 -7.18 -17.91 5.26
N THR A 292 -6.38 -17.46 6.24
CA THR A 292 -6.88 -16.76 7.44
C THR A 292 -7.56 -15.44 7.08
N VAL A 293 -6.90 -14.56 6.33
CA VAL A 293 -7.49 -13.27 5.92
C VAL A 293 -8.71 -13.49 5.03
N ALA A 294 -8.67 -14.46 4.11
CA ALA A 294 -9.82 -14.83 3.30
C ALA A 294 -11.01 -15.26 4.15
N LEU A 295 -10.81 -16.14 5.14
CA LEU A 295 -11.85 -16.57 6.08
C LEU A 295 -12.32 -15.42 6.98
N GLN A 296 -11.44 -14.50 7.39
CA GLN A 296 -11.83 -13.32 8.18
C GLN A 296 -12.74 -12.37 7.39
N ARG A 297 -12.52 -12.23 6.08
CA ARG A 297 -13.27 -11.29 5.23
C ARG A 297 -14.50 -11.91 4.58
N LEU A 298 -14.47 -13.20 4.26
CA LEU A 298 -15.56 -13.92 3.54
C LEU A 298 -16.30 -14.94 4.40
N GLY A 299 -15.72 -15.33 5.53
CA GLY A 299 -16.24 -16.38 6.39
C GLY A 299 -17.50 -16.02 7.16
N ASP A 300 -18.20 -17.04 7.61
CA ASP A 300 -19.25 -16.95 8.63
C ASP A 300 -18.72 -17.35 10.01
N ASP A 301 -19.56 -17.20 11.03
CA ASP A 301 -19.22 -17.45 12.44
C ASP A 301 -18.70 -18.85 12.72
N ARG A 302 -19.09 -19.85 11.90
CA ARG A 302 -18.64 -21.23 12.07
C ARG A 302 -17.14 -21.41 11.84
N TYR A 303 -16.46 -20.43 11.23
CA TYR A 303 -15.02 -20.46 11.01
C TYR A 303 -14.22 -19.74 12.09
N HIS A 304 -14.86 -19.16 13.09
CA HIS A 304 -14.19 -18.37 14.13
C HIS A 304 -13.08 -19.17 14.86
N ASP A 305 -13.35 -20.42 15.25
CA ASP A 305 -12.35 -21.28 15.90
C ASP A 305 -11.16 -21.61 14.98
N ALA A 306 -11.42 -21.86 13.69
CA ALA A 306 -10.37 -22.10 12.70
C ALA A 306 -9.48 -20.86 12.54
N ILE A 307 -10.08 -19.67 12.44
CA ILE A 307 -9.34 -18.41 12.33
C ILE A 307 -8.50 -18.16 13.59
N ARG A 308 -9.07 -18.33 14.78
CA ARG A 308 -8.38 -18.13 16.06
C ARG A 308 -7.14 -19.03 16.18
N LYS A 309 -7.28 -20.32 15.84
CA LYS A 309 -6.15 -21.27 15.82
C LYS A 309 -5.07 -20.86 14.81
N ALA A 310 -5.46 -20.42 13.62
CA ALA A 310 -4.52 -20.00 12.59
C ALA A 310 -3.73 -18.75 13.00
N VAL A 311 -4.40 -17.75 13.57
CA VAL A 311 -3.73 -16.53 14.05
C VAL A 311 -2.80 -16.86 15.20
N SER A 312 -3.25 -17.66 16.18
CA SER A 312 -2.40 -18.10 17.27
C SER A 312 -1.15 -18.82 16.75
N TRP A 313 -1.30 -19.69 15.76
CA TRP A 313 -0.16 -20.34 15.11
C TRP A 313 0.77 -19.34 14.41
N LEU A 314 0.24 -18.42 13.58
CA LEU A 314 1.04 -17.41 12.87
C LEU A 314 1.90 -16.57 13.82
N ILE A 315 1.37 -16.18 14.97
CA ILE A 315 2.11 -15.42 15.99
C ILE A 315 3.35 -16.20 16.47
N THR A 316 3.26 -17.53 16.59
CA THR A 316 4.40 -18.37 16.99
C THR A 316 5.47 -18.53 15.92
N GLN A 317 5.18 -18.15 14.67
CA GLN A 317 6.10 -18.30 13.53
C GLN A 317 6.87 -17.02 13.18
N VAL A 318 6.69 -15.95 13.95
CA VAL A 318 7.43 -14.69 13.77
C VAL A 318 8.92 -14.95 14.02
N ILE A 319 9.76 -14.57 13.06
CA ILE A 319 11.22 -14.70 13.17
C ILE A 319 11.70 -13.73 14.24
N PRO A 320 12.43 -14.22 15.27
CA PRO A 320 13.03 -13.36 16.29
C PRO A 320 13.90 -12.25 15.66
N ASP A 321 13.96 -11.10 16.34
CA ASP A 321 14.74 -9.91 15.96
C ASP A 321 14.34 -9.19 14.66
N THR A 322 13.72 -9.87 13.70
CA THR A 322 13.21 -9.24 12.46
C THR A 322 11.75 -8.81 12.57
N GLY A 323 10.92 -9.58 13.29
CA GLY A 323 9.48 -9.35 13.37
C GLY A 323 8.70 -9.76 12.11
N ALA A 324 9.38 -10.34 11.13
CA ALA A 324 8.81 -10.78 9.86
C ALA A 324 8.52 -12.29 9.87
N LEU A 325 7.85 -12.77 8.82
CA LEU A 325 7.50 -14.18 8.67
C LEU A 325 8.11 -14.73 7.37
N PRO A 326 8.63 -15.96 7.37
CA PRO A 326 9.08 -16.62 6.15
C PRO A 326 7.90 -17.09 5.29
N ARG A 327 8.20 -17.64 4.11
CA ARG A 327 7.20 -18.25 3.24
C ARG A 327 6.65 -19.55 3.82
N ASP A 328 7.55 -20.46 4.22
CA ASP A 328 7.24 -21.78 4.75
C ASP A 328 7.88 -21.98 6.14
N ALA A 329 7.29 -22.84 6.97
CA ALA A 329 7.70 -22.95 8.38
C ALA A 329 9.08 -23.56 8.54
N GLY A 330 9.89 -22.96 9.42
CA GLY A 330 11.27 -23.36 9.67
C GLY A 330 12.30 -22.75 8.73
N GLU A 331 11.89 -21.92 7.77
CA GLU A 331 12.80 -21.08 7.00
C GLU A 331 13.19 -19.83 7.79
N GLU A 332 14.39 -19.30 7.52
CA GLU A 332 14.90 -18.08 8.16
C GLU A 332 14.74 -16.83 7.28
N ASP A 333 14.48 -17.01 5.98
CA ASP A 333 14.37 -15.93 5.01
C ASP A 333 12.96 -15.30 5.08
N PRO A 334 12.83 -14.02 5.48
CA PRO A 334 11.54 -13.36 5.54
C PRO A 334 10.91 -13.15 4.17
N GLU A 335 9.59 -13.18 4.10
CA GLU A 335 8.83 -13.02 2.86
C GLU A 335 7.75 -11.94 3.00
N VAL A 336 7.68 -11.03 2.01
CA VAL A 336 6.86 -9.81 2.09
C VAL A 336 5.37 -10.14 2.17
N ILE A 337 4.90 -11.10 1.38
CA ILE A 337 3.48 -11.42 1.30
C ILE A 337 3.00 -12.12 2.56
N ALA A 338 3.73 -13.14 3.01
CA ALA A 338 3.46 -13.85 4.25
C ALA A 338 3.43 -12.88 5.43
N THR A 339 4.44 -11.99 5.52
CA THR A 339 4.49 -10.97 6.57
C THR A 339 3.30 -10.04 6.50
N THR A 340 3.00 -9.46 5.34
CA THR A 340 1.91 -8.48 5.21
C THR A 340 0.55 -9.09 5.57
N LEU A 341 0.25 -10.28 5.04
CA LEU A 341 -1.03 -10.93 5.28
C LEU A 341 -1.14 -11.49 6.70
N ALA A 342 -0.04 -11.96 7.29
CA ALA A 342 -0.04 -12.40 8.69
C ALA A 342 -0.27 -11.21 9.63
N MET A 343 0.36 -10.06 9.38
CA MET A 343 0.09 -8.86 10.17
C MET A 343 -1.35 -8.38 10.01
N GLU A 344 -1.91 -8.43 8.80
CA GLU A 344 -3.34 -8.17 8.59
C GLU A 344 -4.22 -9.15 9.39
N ALA A 345 -3.89 -10.46 9.35
CA ALA A 345 -4.63 -11.48 10.07
C ALA A 345 -4.62 -11.24 11.58
N ILE A 346 -3.47 -10.86 12.14
CA ILE A 346 -3.30 -10.55 13.56
C ILE A 346 -4.10 -9.29 13.92
N ARG A 347 -4.02 -8.20 13.13
CA ARG A 347 -4.80 -6.97 13.39
C ARG A 347 -6.30 -7.18 13.38
N ARG A 348 -6.77 -8.06 12.50
CA ARG A 348 -8.18 -8.44 12.41
C ARG A 348 -8.60 -9.46 13.45
N SER A 349 -7.72 -9.92 14.33
CA SER A 349 -8.04 -10.94 15.34
C SER A 349 -8.37 -10.32 16.69
N ASP A 350 -8.81 -11.16 17.61
CA ASP A 350 -8.96 -10.83 19.03
C ASP A 350 -7.61 -10.74 19.78
N PHE A 351 -6.49 -11.15 19.15
CA PHE A 351 -5.15 -11.05 19.73
C PHE A 351 -4.47 -9.68 19.53
N VAL A 352 -5.10 -8.74 18.80
CA VAL A 352 -4.47 -7.46 18.41
C VAL A 352 -3.89 -6.68 19.60
N ASP A 353 -4.59 -6.70 20.74
CA ASP A 353 -4.19 -5.98 21.95
C ASP A 353 -3.12 -6.74 22.76
N ASP A 354 -2.97 -8.05 22.56
CA ASP A 354 -2.01 -8.89 23.27
C ASP A 354 -0.62 -8.86 22.64
N VAL A 355 -0.53 -8.62 21.32
CA VAL A 355 0.72 -8.66 20.56
C VAL A 355 1.07 -7.37 19.81
N PRO A 356 0.94 -6.16 20.40
CA PRO A 356 1.26 -4.91 19.71
C PRO A 356 2.73 -4.81 19.29
N HIS A 357 3.63 -5.50 20.01
CA HIS A 357 5.06 -5.57 19.68
C HIS A 357 5.34 -6.38 18.40
N VAL A 358 4.57 -7.44 18.14
CA VAL A 358 4.68 -8.22 16.89
C VAL A 358 4.28 -7.36 15.71
N LEU A 359 3.14 -6.67 15.82
CA LEU A 359 2.63 -5.78 14.78
C LEU A 359 3.59 -4.63 14.48
N ALA A 360 4.13 -3.98 15.50
CA ALA A 360 5.09 -2.89 15.34
C ALA A 360 6.39 -3.37 14.67
N ALA A 361 6.89 -4.56 15.01
CA ALA A 361 8.09 -5.13 14.41
C ALA A 361 7.85 -5.51 12.94
N GLY A 362 6.73 -6.17 12.63
CA GLY A 362 6.35 -6.52 11.25
C GLY A 362 6.16 -5.28 10.36
N ASP A 363 5.51 -4.24 10.86
CA ASP A 363 5.36 -2.96 10.14
C ASP A 363 6.71 -2.29 9.88
N ALA A 364 7.57 -2.23 10.90
CA ALA A 364 8.89 -1.64 10.77
C ALA A 364 9.73 -2.40 9.73
N TRP A 365 9.65 -3.73 9.73
CA TRP A 365 10.29 -4.56 8.73
C TRP A 365 9.76 -4.29 7.31
N LEU A 366 8.43 -4.26 7.12
CA LEU A 366 7.80 -3.92 5.85
C LEU A 366 8.23 -2.54 5.35
N VAL A 367 8.24 -1.53 6.22
CA VAL A 367 8.69 -0.18 5.85
C VAL A 367 10.17 -0.18 5.46
N SER A 368 11.02 -0.92 6.18
CA SER A 368 12.46 -0.99 5.89
C SER A 368 12.80 -1.74 4.61
N GLY A 369 11.97 -2.71 4.20
CA GLY A 369 12.17 -3.57 3.02
C GLY A 369 11.86 -2.92 1.67
N GLN A 370 11.73 -1.59 1.61
CA GLN A 370 11.41 -0.89 0.35
C GLN A 370 12.58 -0.90 -0.64
N THR A 371 12.27 -1.06 -1.92
CA THR A 371 13.20 -0.78 -3.02
C THR A 371 13.53 0.72 -3.09
N VAL A 372 14.55 1.09 -3.88
CA VAL A 372 14.93 2.50 -4.13
C VAL A 372 13.71 3.34 -4.56
N LEU A 373 12.82 2.75 -5.36
CA LEU A 373 11.60 3.38 -5.86
C LEU A 373 10.38 3.10 -4.98
N GLY A 374 10.58 2.84 -3.69
CA GLY A 374 9.51 2.73 -2.69
C GLY A 374 8.54 1.58 -2.96
N GLY A 375 9.01 0.50 -3.61
CA GLY A 375 8.22 -0.72 -3.87
C GLY A 375 8.71 -1.89 -3.05
N TRP A 376 8.18 -3.08 -3.37
CA TRP A 376 8.53 -4.33 -2.72
C TRP A 376 8.56 -5.45 -3.74
N GLN A 377 9.51 -6.38 -3.59
CA GLN A 377 9.66 -7.52 -4.49
C GLN A 377 9.21 -8.78 -3.79
N ALA A 378 8.38 -9.57 -4.48
CA ALA A 378 7.97 -10.89 -4.00
C ALA A 378 7.58 -11.78 -5.19
N GLU A 379 8.42 -12.76 -5.53
CA GLU A 379 8.14 -13.68 -6.64
C GLU A 379 7.03 -14.69 -6.27
N PRO A 380 6.10 -15.01 -7.21
CA PRO A 380 6.08 -14.64 -8.62
C PRO A 380 5.23 -13.38 -8.94
N TRP A 381 4.98 -12.50 -7.96
CA TRP A 381 4.05 -11.39 -8.10
C TRP A 381 4.74 -10.14 -8.64
N ALA A 382 4.03 -9.42 -9.52
CA ALA A 382 4.54 -8.18 -10.09
C ALA A 382 4.77 -7.12 -9.00
N GLU A 383 5.90 -6.40 -9.07
CA GLU A 383 6.31 -5.41 -8.05
C GLU A 383 5.21 -4.39 -7.74
N ASP A 384 4.50 -3.91 -8.76
CA ASP A 384 3.41 -2.92 -8.57
C ASP A 384 2.21 -3.49 -7.81
N PHE A 385 1.91 -4.76 -7.99
CA PHE A 385 0.86 -5.44 -7.26
C PHE A 385 1.26 -5.66 -5.80
N VAL A 386 2.51 -6.11 -5.56
CA VAL A 386 3.07 -6.26 -4.21
C VAL A 386 3.07 -4.90 -3.49
N ALA A 387 3.50 -3.83 -4.17
CA ALA A 387 3.49 -2.49 -3.61
C ALA A 387 2.08 -2.04 -3.25
N ALA A 388 1.08 -2.29 -4.10
CA ALA A 388 -0.30 -1.95 -3.80
C ALA A 388 -0.82 -2.72 -2.58
N LEU A 389 -0.50 -4.02 -2.45
CA LEU A 389 -0.88 -4.85 -1.32
C LEU A 389 -0.29 -4.35 0.00
N VAL A 390 1.03 -4.07 0.03
CA VAL A 390 1.71 -3.56 1.23
C VAL A 390 1.20 -2.17 1.61
N LEU A 391 1.02 -1.27 0.63
CA LEU A 391 0.49 0.06 0.86
C LEU A 391 -0.95 0.04 1.35
N GLU A 392 -1.81 -0.82 0.80
CA GLU A 392 -3.19 -0.98 1.27
C GLU A 392 -3.21 -1.40 2.74
N TYR A 393 -2.33 -2.33 3.14
CA TYR A 393 -2.19 -2.76 4.52
C TYR A 393 -1.69 -1.62 5.43
N LEU A 394 -0.53 -1.00 5.11
CA LEU A 394 0.10 0.01 5.96
C LEU A 394 -0.74 1.29 6.08
N ALA A 395 -1.41 1.72 5.00
CA ALA A 395 -2.23 2.93 5.00
C ALA A 395 -3.55 2.75 5.78
N ARG A 396 -4.09 1.52 5.81
CA ARG A 396 -5.39 1.22 6.43
C ARG A 396 -5.30 0.48 7.77
N GLN A 397 -4.11 0.35 8.35
CA GLN A 397 -3.90 -0.39 9.60
C GLN A 397 -4.82 0.05 10.75
N ASN A 398 -5.19 1.34 10.81
CA ASN A 398 -6.08 1.90 11.83
C ASN A 398 -7.58 1.73 11.51
N GLU A 399 -7.91 1.30 10.30
CA GLU A 399 -9.28 1.07 9.83
C GLU A 399 -9.67 -0.42 9.94
N MET A 400 -8.69 -1.31 10.16
CA MET A 400 -8.93 -2.74 10.32
C MET A 400 -9.60 -3.02 11.66
N LEU A 401 -10.90 -3.33 11.58
CA LEU A 401 -11.66 -3.71 12.77
C LEU A 401 -11.25 -5.12 13.22
N PRO A 402 -10.95 -5.31 14.52
CA PRO A 402 -10.70 -6.64 15.05
C PRO A 402 -11.96 -7.49 14.97
N GLN A 403 -11.78 -8.82 14.96
CA GLN A 403 -12.88 -9.74 15.08
C GLN A 403 -13.63 -9.46 16.37
N VAL A 404 -14.94 -9.46 16.22
CA VAL A 404 -15.88 -9.24 17.30
C VAL A 404 -16.48 -10.58 17.68
N ASP A 405 -16.76 -10.77 18.96
CA ASP A 405 -17.36 -11.99 19.50
C ASP A 405 -18.81 -11.73 19.98
N GLY A 406 -19.56 -12.80 20.22
CA GLY A 406 -20.90 -12.72 20.83
C GLY A 406 -21.90 -11.92 19.99
N PHE A 407 -22.57 -10.94 20.60
CA PHE A 407 -23.61 -10.17 19.91
C PHE A 407 -23.09 -9.33 18.75
N LEU A 408 -21.88 -8.77 18.84
CA LEU A 408 -21.30 -8.01 17.73
C LEU A 408 -21.01 -8.89 16.51
N LEU A 409 -20.66 -10.16 16.75
CA LEU A 409 -20.47 -11.16 15.71
C LEU A 409 -21.79 -11.45 14.99
N MET A 410 -22.85 -11.73 15.77
CA MET A 410 -24.21 -11.92 15.23
C MET A 410 -24.70 -10.69 14.46
N ALA A 411 -24.38 -9.49 14.93
CA ALA A 411 -24.74 -8.25 14.25
C ALA A 411 -24.13 -8.16 12.85
N ARG A 412 -22.83 -8.45 12.75
CA ARG A 412 -22.12 -8.49 11.47
C ARG A 412 -22.76 -9.51 10.53
N ASP A 413 -23.09 -10.69 11.01
CA ASP A 413 -23.68 -11.76 10.20
C ASP A 413 -25.08 -11.39 9.69
N PHE A 414 -25.90 -10.73 10.50
CA PHE A 414 -27.19 -10.19 10.06
C PHE A 414 -27.03 -9.04 9.04
N PHE A 415 -26.05 -8.14 9.22
CA PHE A 415 -25.76 -7.10 8.21
C PHE A 415 -25.35 -7.72 6.89
N ARG A 416 -24.41 -8.67 6.92
CA ARG A 416 -23.98 -9.40 5.72
C ARG A 416 -25.15 -10.10 5.07
N LYS A 417 -26.02 -10.76 5.85
CA LYS A 417 -27.20 -11.43 5.29
C LYS A 417 -28.17 -10.45 4.65
N ALA A 418 -28.33 -9.25 5.21
CA ALA A 418 -29.16 -8.21 4.62
C ALA A 418 -28.61 -7.74 3.27
N GLU A 419 -27.30 -7.51 3.17
CA GLU A 419 -26.63 -7.16 1.92
C GLU A 419 -26.76 -8.28 0.88
N GLU A 420 -26.58 -9.53 1.29
CA GLU A 420 -26.76 -10.69 0.43
C GLU A 420 -28.15 -10.74 -0.20
N LEU A 421 -29.20 -10.55 0.60
CA LEU A 421 -30.59 -10.55 0.17
C LEU A 421 -30.90 -9.34 -0.71
N GLN A 422 -30.29 -8.19 -0.44
CA GLN A 422 -30.42 -7.01 -1.28
C GLN A 422 -29.85 -7.25 -2.68
N LEU A 423 -28.68 -7.91 -2.78
CA LEU A 423 -28.03 -8.24 -4.04
C LEU A 423 -28.83 -9.24 -4.89
N GLU A 424 -29.47 -10.23 -4.26
CA GLU A 424 -30.34 -11.19 -4.97
C GLU A 424 -31.57 -10.54 -5.62
N GLY A 425 -31.99 -9.37 -5.13
CA GLY A 425 -33.15 -8.65 -5.64
C GLY A 425 -34.49 -9.35 -5.34
N GLY A 426 -35.59 -8.73 -5.77
CA GLY A 426 -36.95 -9.23 -5.51
C GLY A 426 -37.64 -8.63 -4.29
N ALA A 427 -38.97 -8.64 -4.27
CA ALA A 427 -39.76 -7.96 -3.24
C ALA A 427 -39.66 -8.64 -1.85
N ASP A 428 -39.64 -9.97 -1.81
CA ASP A 428 -39.56 -10.73 -0.56
C ASP A 428 -38.16 -10.67 0.04
N ASN A 429 -37.11 -10.78 -0.78
CA ASN A 429 -35.73 -10.61 -0.34
C ASN A 429 -35.48 -9.20 0.22
N ARG A 430 -36.07 -8.15 -0.37
CA ARG A 430 -36.01 -6.79 0.22
C ARG A 430 -36.63 -6.72 1.62
N ARG A 431 -37.72 -7.46 1.88
CA ARG A 431 -38.35 -7.51 3.20
C ARG A 431 -37.50 -8.29 4.20
N LEU A 432 -36.97 -9.44 3.79
CA LEU A 432 -36.05 -10.23 4.61
C LEU A 432 -34.76 -9.46 4.92
N ALA A 433 -34.23 -8.70 3.95
CA ALA A 433 -33.09 -7.82 4.15
C ALA A 433 -33.38 -6.78 5.23
N ALA A 434 -34.54 -6.11 5.18
CA ALA A 434 -34.95 -5.16 6.20
C ALA A 434 -35.09 -5.80 7.59
N ILE A 435 -35.63 -7.01 7.68
CA ILE A 435 -35.72 -7.76 8.96
C ILE A 435 -34.32 -8.08 9.48
N ALA A 436 -33.43 -8.59 8.64
CA ALA A 436 -32.05 -8.88 9.00
C ALA A 436 -31.32 -7.62 9.49
N THR A 437 -31.47 -6.48 8.80
CA THR A 437 -30.90 -5.19 9.24
C THR A 437 -31.37 -4.77 10.63
N VAL A 438 -32.66 -4.96 10.96
CA VAL A 438 -33.18 -4.63 12.29
C VAL A 438 -32.52 -5.49 13.37
N HIS A 439 -32.39 -6.80 13.13
CA HIS A 439 -31.72 -7.71 14.05
C HIS A 439 -30.22 -7.40 14.15
N ALA A 440 -29.60 -6.99 13.05
CA ALA A 440 -28.21 -6.56 13.04
C ALA A 440 -27.96 -5.37 13.96
N VAL A 441 -28.80 -4.33 13.87
CA VAL A 441 -28.72 -3.15 14.74
C VAL A 441 -28.99 -3.53 16.20
N GLU A 442 -29.95 -4.42 16.47
CA GLU A 442 -30.26 -4.89 17.82
C GLU A 442 -29.08 -5.62 18.45
N MET A 443 -28.50 -6.59 17.75
CA MET A 443 -27.32 -7.32 18.19
C MET A 443 -26.11 -6.39 18.35
N PHE A 444 -25.95 -5.40 17.47
CA PHE A 444 -24.89 -4.40 17.59
C PHE A 444 -25.00 -3.61 18.89
N LEU A 445 -26.21 -3.13 19.23
CA LEU A 445 -26.46 -2.41 20.46
C LEU A 445 -26.20 -3.28 21.70
N TYR A 446 -26.62 -4.55 21.68
CA TYR A 446 -26.32 -5.48 22.78
C TYR A 446 -24.83 -5.69 22.98
N GLY A 447 -24.09 -5.87 21.90
CA GLY A 447 -22.64 -6.02 21.97
C GLY A 447 -21.91 -4.77 22.48
N LEU A 448 -22.44 -3.57 22.20
CA LEU A 448 -21.93 -2.34 22.79
C LEU A 448 -22.22 -2.25 24.30
N PHE A 449 -23.41 -2.67 24.74
CA PHE A 449 -23.77 -2.62 26.16
C PHE A 449 -22.98 -3.64 26.99
N GLU A 450 -22.76 -4.84 26.46
CA GLU A 450 -21.96 -5.88 27.13
C GLU A 450 -20.52 -5.42 27.40
N ARG A 451 -19.93 -4.61 26.52
CA ARG A 451 -18.56 -4.10 26.65
C ARG A 451 -18.45 -2.81 27.47
N ARG A 452 -19.57 -2.20 27.88
CA ARG A 452 -19.62 -0.90 28.57
C ARG A 452 -20.20 -1.05 29.97
N GLU A 453 -19.37 -1.57 30.88
CA GLU A 453 -19.69 -1.68 32.31
C GLU A 453 -20.08 -0.33 32.94
N ASP A 454 -19.57 0.78 32.40
CA ASP A 454 -19.83 2.16 32.81
C ASP A 454 -21.28 2.60 32.59
N LEU A 455 -22.00 1.96 31.67
CA LEU A 455 -23.39 2.32 31.35
C LEU A 455 -24.42 1.63 32.24
N ALA A 456 -24.05 0.57 32.97
CA ALA A 456 -24.97 -0.26 33.76
C ALA A 456 -26.21 -0.75 32.98
N LEU A 457 -26.07 -0.94 31.66
CA LEU A 457 -27.10 -1.44 30.77
C LEU A 457 -26.90 -2.93 30.52
N SER A 458 -27.89 -3.76 30.87
CA SER A 458 -27.89 -5.18 30.52
C SER A 458 -28.62 -5.38 29.19
N ALA A 459 -28.08 -6.23 28.32
CA ALA A 459 -28.79 -6.72 27.14
C ALA A 459 -29.92 -7.72 27.50
N PHE A 460 -29.90 -8.25 28.72
CA PHE A 460 -30.83 -9.25 29.22
C PHE A 460 -31.78 -8.68 30.27
N ARG A 461 -33.00 -9.22 30.31
CA ARG A 461 -33.94 -9.06 31.42
C ARG A 461 -33.35 -9.63 32.71
N GLU A 462 -33.94 -9.30 33.86
CA GLU A 462 -33.53 -9.79 35.19
C GLU A 462 -33.49 -11.34 35.30
N ASN A 463 -34.16 -12.05 34.40
CA ASN A 463 -34.13 -13.51 34.31
C ASN A 463 -32.88 -14.09 33.62
N GLY A 464 -32.04 -13.24 33.01
CA GLY A 464 -30.77 -13.62 32.37
C GLY A 464 -30.88 -14.42 31.07
N THR A 465 -32.10 -14.69 30.57
CA THR A 465 -32.34 -15.58 29.42
C THR A 465 -33.09 -14.91 28.27
N GLU A 466 -33.84 -13.85 28.54
CA GLU A 466 -34.54 -13.07 27.51
C GLU A 466 -33.80 -11.77 27.23
N THR A 467 -33.56 -11.47 25.95
CA THR A 467 -32.97 -10.18 25.54
C THR A 467 -34.00 -9.05 25.62
N LEU A 468 -33.56 -7.85 26.00
CA LEU A 468 -34.40 -6.65 26.03
C LEU A 468 -34.54 -6.09 24.63
N GLY A 469 -35.66 -6.33 23.93
CA GLY A 469 -35.86 -5.77 22.59
C GLY A 469 -35.60 -4.25 22.53
N PRO A 470 -35.27 -3.66 21.36
CA PRO A 470 -34.72 -2.30 21.24
C PRO A 470 -35.63 -1.18 21.78
N ARG A 471 -36.93 -1.45 21.94
CA ARG A 471 -37.90 -0.53 22.57
C ARG A 471 -37.89 -0.57 24.11
N THR A 472 -37.31 -1.61 24.69
CA THR A 472 -37.29 -1.89 26.13
C THR A 472 -35.89 -1.79 26.75
N ALA A 473 -34.83 -1.70 25.93
CA ALA A 473 -33.49 -1.42 26.42
C ALA A 473 -33.46 -0.04 27.14
N PRO A 474 -32.83 0.09 28.33
CA PRO A 474 -32.90 1.32 29.10
C PRO A 474 -32.12 2.41 28.36
N GLY A 475 -32.82 3.43 27.86
CA GLY A 475 -32.23 4.54 27.11
C GLY A 475 -33.12 5.10 25.99
N PHE A 476 -34.04 4.29 25.45
CA PHE A 476 -34.99 4.70 24.41
C PHE A 476 -36.38 5.11 24.94
N ARG A 477 -36.50 5.45 26.23
CA ARG A 477 -37.71 6.13 26.73
C ARG A 477 -37.64 7.61 26.36
N GLY A 478 -38.10 7.91 25.14
CA GLY A 478 -38.57 9.24 24.81
C GLY A 478 -39.62 9.66 25.84
N GLN A 479 -39.39 10.82 26.45
CA GLN A 479 -40.39 11.52 27.24
C GLN A 479 -41.63 11.75 26.36
N ASN A 480 -42.75 11.18 26.76
CA ASN A 480 -44.07 11.71 26.44
C ASN A 480 -44.64 12.30 27.74
#